data_AF-A0A382BE57-F1
#
_entry.id   AF-A0A382BE57-F1
#
_cell.length_a   1.000
_cell.length_b   1.000
_cell.length_c   1.000
_cell.angle_alpha   90.00
_cell.angle_beta   90.00
_cell.angle_gamma   90.00
#
_symmetry.space_group_name_H-M   'P 1'
#
loop_
_entity.id
_entity.type
_entity.pdbx_description
1 polymer ?
#
loop_
_entity_poly.entity_id
_entity_poly.type
_entity_poly.pdbx_seq_one_letter_code
_entity_poly.pdbx_strand_id
1 'polypeptide(L)'
;MSDRAHYFFVFSLIVFYFSCSESEPEDCAGIINGSSICSCMDSTATNYDSLSTFDDGSCEYLVNGIPVKWLRTFNFSSTDESWCVRQTSDGGFVIAGASNYSGLLIKTDPGGEKEWHQIYDNSTSLYGVRQTSDGGFIATGYSECDTLPGCYPDIYLLKTDGTGTIEWEQLDGTSENNDWARDVIETQDGNFVITGTWNDDGWNSKAMLRKYSSNGDLMWGNTFSSSTANEANSL
;
A
#
# COMPACT_ATOMS: atom_id res chain seq x y z
N MET A 1 -60.92 -60.77 -18.27
CA MET A 1 -59.83 -61.16 -17.35
C MET A 1 -58.67 -60.25 -17.68
N SER A 2 -58.46 -59.14 -16.99
CA SER A 2 -57.78 -58.97 -15.68
C SER A 2 -56.73 -57.87 -15.99
N ASP A 3 -56.41 -56.86 -15.20
CA ASP A 3 -56.93 -56.26 -13.97
C ASP A 3 -56.47 -54.78 -14.05
N ARG A 4 -57.30 -53.82 -13.62
CA ARG A 4 -56.88 -52.42 -13.46
C ARG A 4 -56.36 -52.23 -12.04
N ALA A 5 -55.06 -52.03 -11.89
CA ALA A 5 -54.46 -51.65 -10.62
C ALA A 5 -54.74 -50.16 -10.32
N HIS A 6 -55.48 -49.91 -9.24
CA HIS A 6 -55.65 -48.57 -8.67
C HIS A 6 -54.53 -48.30 -7.67
N TYR A 7 -53.65 -47.34 -7.99
CA TYR A 7 -52.63 -46.84 -7.06
C TYR A 7 -53.23 -45.77 -6.16
N PHE A 8 -53.32 -46.06 -4.85
CA PHE A 8 -53.65 -45.11 -3.80
C PHE A 8 -52.37 -44.37 -3.40
N PHE A 9 -52.28 -43.07 -3.69
CA PHE A 9 -51.22 -42.20 -3.17
C PHE A 9 -51.64 -41.66 -1.79
N VAL A 10 -50.96 -42.11 -0.74
CA VAL A 10 -51.10 -41.53 0.61
C VAL A 10 -50.15 -40.34 0.70
N PHE A 11 -50.68 -39.13 0.72
CA PHE A 11 -49.90 -37.92 1.04
C PHE A 11 -49.68 -37.87 2.55
N SER A 12 -48.48 -38.25 3.01
CA SER A 12 -48.05 -38.03 4.39
C SER A 12 -47.67 -36.56 4.54
N LEU A 13 -48.52 -35.78 5.20
CA LEU A 13 -48.23 -34.39 5.54
C LEU A 13 -47.17 -34.37 6.66
N ILE A 14 -45.90 -34.17 6.29
CA ILE A 14 -44.82 -33.95 7.26
C ILE A 14 -44.97 -32.51 7.77
N VAL A 15 -45.52 -32.36 8.96
CA VAL A 15 -45.52 -31.09 9.69
C VAL A 15 -44.14 -30.93 10.31
N PHE A 16 -43.29 -30.09 9.70
CA PHE A 16 -42.05 -29.65 10.32
C PHE A 16 -42.38 -28.73 11.49
N TYR A 17 -42.26 -29.24 12.71
CA TYR A 17 -42.19 -28.39 13.89
C TYR A 17 -40.83 -27.68 13.88
N PHE A 18 -40.79 -26.45 13.37
CA PHE A 18 -39.73 -25.52 13.73
C PHE A 18 -39.94 -25.15 15.20
N SER A 19 -39.30 -25.87 16.11
CA SER A 19 -39.08 -25.33 17.44
C SER A 19 -38.03 -24.23 17.30
N CYS A 20 -38.45 -22.96 17.44
CA CYS A 20 -37.51 -21.92 17.82
C CYS A 20 -36.96 -22.32 19.19
N SER A 21 -35.70 -22.74 19.27
CA SER A 21 -34.98 -22.66 20.53
C SER A 21 -34.82 -21.18 20.82
N GLU A 22 -35.41 -20.69 21.91
CA GLU A 22 -35.05 -19.37 22.44
C GLU A 22 -33.55 -19.44 22.76
N SER A 23 -32.73 -18.74 21.98
CA SER A 23 -31.32 -18.57 22.31
C SER A 23 -31.26 -17.71 23.56
N GLU A 24 -30.67 -18.26 24.62
CA GLU A 24 -30.34 -17.50 25.83
C GLU A 24 -29.58 -16.22 25.45
N PRO A 25 -29.87 -15.06 26.08
CA PRO A 25 -29.23 -13.81 25.72
C PRO A 25 -27.73 -13.89 25.98
N GLU A 26 -26.95 -13.63 24.92
CA GLU A 26 -25.51 -13.44 25.01
C GLU A 26 -25.22 -12.00 25.47
N ASP A 27 -24.19 -11.83 26.29
CA ASP A 27 -23.64 -10.50 26.57
C ASP A 27 -22.82 -9.99 25.37
N CYS A 28 -22.32 -8.77 25.47
CA CYS A 28 -21.56 -8.13 24.40
C CYS A 28 -20.19 -8.79 24.10
N ALA A 29 -19.73 -9.73 24.93
CA ALA A 29 -18.55 -10.57 24.69
C ALA A 29 -18.90 -11.92 24.04
N GLY A 30 -20.17 -12.15 23.69
CA GLY A 30 -20.66 -13.40 23.13
C GLY A 30 -20.79 -14.53 24.16
N ILE A 31 -20.87 -14.20 25.45
CA ILE A 31 -21.02 -15.17 26.53
C ILE A 31 -22.50 -15.29 26.89
N ILE A 32 -23.08 -16.48 26.72
CA ILE A 32 -24.46 -16.79 27.13
C ILE A 32 -24.63 -16.50 28.63
N ASN A 33 -25.63 -15.70 28.97
CA ASN A 33 -25.89 -15.24 30.35
C ASN A 33 -24.68 -14.53 31.00
N GLY A 34 -23.80 -13.95 30.18
CA GLY A 34 -22.70 -13.12 30.64
C GLY A 34 -23.18 -11.75 31.15
N SER A 35 -22.26 -11.00 31.77
CA SER A 35 -22.53 -9.68 32.33
C SER A 35 -21.43 -8.68 31.97
N SER A 36 -20.75 -8.88 30.85
CA SER A 36 -19.66 -8.01 30.41
C SER A 36 -20.20 -6.60 30.18
N ILE A 37 -19.46 -5.60 30.68
CA ILE A 37 -19.64 -4.20 30.29
C ILE A 37 -18.66 -3.99 29.14
N CYS A 38 -19.16 -3.84 27.91
CA CYS A 38 -18.30 -3.66 26.75
C CYS A 38 -18.23 -2.20 26.32
N SER A 39 -17.00 -1.72 26.22
CA SER A 39 -16.61 -0.38 25.82
C SER A 39 -15.08 -0.36 25.74
N CYS A 40 -14.48 0.78 25.41
CA CYS A 40 -13.03 0.91 25.33
C CYS A 40 -12.33 0.68 26.68
N MET A 41 -11.40 -0.28 26.71
CA MET A 41 -10.56 -0.57 27.89
C MET A 41 -9.20 0.14 27.88
N ASP A 42 -8.85 0.85 26.81
CA ASP A 42 -7.58 1.57 26.72
C ASP A 42 -7.66 2.93 27.41
N SER A 43 -6.97 3.07 28.54
CA SER A 43 -6.87 4.31 29.32
C SER A 43 -6.32 5.53 28.56
N THR A 44 -5.72 5.33 27.38
CA THR A 44 -5.21 6.39 26.51
C THR A 44 -6.22 6.86 25.46
N ALA A 45 -7.33 6.12 25.27
CA ALA A 45 -8.41 6.50 24.37
C ALA A 45 -9.31 7.59 24.97
N THR A 46 -9.93 8.36 24.11
CA THR A 46 -10.81 9.48 24.49
C THR A 46 -12.18 9.03 25.02
N ASN A 47 -12.60 7.82 24.67
CA ASN A 47 -13.82 7.18 25.14
C ASN A 47 -13.53 6.01 26.10
N TYR A 48 -12.39 6.01 26.78
CA TYR A 48 -12.05 5.03 27.82
C TYR A 48 -13.15 4.92 28.88
N ASP A 49 -13.61 3.70 29.14
CA ASP A 49 -14.53 3.39 30.22
C ASP A 49 -13.86 2.51 31.28
N SER A 50 -13.61 3.09 32.45
CA SER A 50 -13.03 2.37 33.58
C SER A 50 -13.90 1.25 34.15
N LEU A 51 -15.19 1.19 33.79
CA LEU A 51 -16.11 0.13 34.17
C LEU A 51 -16.16 -1.00 33.14
N SER A 52 -15.53 -0.81 31.96
CA SER A 52 -15.48 -1.84 30.93
C SER A 52 -14.74 -3.07 31.44
N THR A 53 -15.34 -4.24 31.23
CA THR A 53 -14.77 -5.54 31.56
C THR A 53 -14.37 -6.32 30.30
N PHE A 54 -14.70 -5.82 29.11
CA PHE A 54 -14.38 -6.41 27.83
C PHE A 54 -14.24 -5.32 26.75
N ASP A 55 -13.12 -5.31 26.03
CA ASP A 55 -12.90 -4.34 24.96
C ASP A 55 -13.65 -4.76 23.69
N ASP A 56 -14.60 -3.93 23.26
CA ASP A 56 -15.36 -4.15 22.01
C ASP A 56 -14.67 -3.55 20.77
N GLY A 57 -13.47 -2.99 20.94
CA GLY A 57 -12.72 -2.37 19.85
C GLY A 57 -13.28 -1.00 19.44
N SER A 58 -14.11 -0.38 20.28
CA SER A 58 -14.67 0.96 20.04
C SER A 58 -13.73 2.10 20.41
N CYS A 59 -12.51 1.83 20.90
CA CYS A 59 -11.56 2.87 21.32
C CYS A 59 -11.33 3.95 20.25
N GLU A 60 -11.56 5.20 20.63
CA GLU A 60 -11.37 6.39 19.81
C GLU A 60 -10.15 7.17 20.28
N TYR A 61 -9.18 7.38 19.40
CA TYR A 61 -8.00 8.21 19.67
C TYR A 61 -8.11 9.50 18.86
N LEU A 62 -7.85 10.64 19.51
CA LEU A 62 -7.86 11.94 18.83
C LEU A 62 -6.44 12.49 18.73
N VAL A 63 -6.00 12.81 17.53
CA VAL A 63 -4.79 13.61 17.28
C VAL A 63 -5.22 14.96 16.76
N ASN A 64 -4.96 16.03 17.52
CA ASN A 64 -5.42 17.39 17.21
C ASN A 64 -6.93 17.48 16.91
N GLY A 65 -7.75 16.68 17.62
CA GLY A 65 -9.20 16.64 17.44
C GLY A 65 -9.68 15.80 16.25
N ILE A 66 -8.78 15.10 15.56
CA ILE A 66 -9.11 14.18 14.47
C ILE A 66 -9.09 12.74 14.97
N PRO A 67 -10.17 11.96 14.79
CA PRO A 67 -10.19 10.54 15.08
C PRO A 67 -9.16 9.78 14.24
N VAL A 68 -8.30 9.02 14.91
CA VAL A 68 -7.31 8.11 14.30
C VAL A 68 -7.49 6.72 14.90
N LYS A 69 -7.34 5.68 14.07
CA LYS A 69 -7.36 4.28 14.57
C LYS A 69 -6.04 3.92 15.24
N TRP A 70 -4.95 4.36 14.64
CA TRP A 70 -3.60 4.21 15.15
C TRP A 70 -2.72 5.31 14.59
N LEU A 71 -1.63 5.60 15.29
CA LEU A 71 -0.57 6.51 14.85
C LEU A 71 0.75 5.77 14.95
N ARG A 72 1.60 5.88 13.92
CA ARG A 72 2.95 5.33 13.93
C ARG A 72 3.91 6.39 13.43
N THR A 73 5.08 6.44 14.07
CA THR A 73 6.16 7.35 13.74
C THR A 73 7.40 6.53 13.52
N PHE A 74 8.02 6.69 12.35
CA PHE A 74 9.28 6.05 12.00
C PHE A 74 10.35 7.12 11.89
N ASN A 75 11.36 7.04 12.76
CA ASN A 75 12.50 7.96 12.77
C ASN A 75 13.78 7.15 12.60
N PHE A 76 14.44 7.29 11.45
CA PHE A 76 15.70 6.66 11.10
C PHE A 76 16.83 7.69 11.12
N SER A 77 16.56 8.94 10.73
CA SER A 77 17.51 10.04 10.74
C SER A 77 16.88 11.39 11.09
N SER A 78 17.67 12.46 11.01
CA SER A 78 17.20 13.84 11.19
C SER A 78 16.48 14.43 9.98
N THR A 79 16.55 13.79 8.81
CA THR A 79 16.01 14.29 7.53
C THR A 79 15.25 13.19 6.79
N ASP A 80 14.29 12.58 7.49
CA ASP A 80 13.42 11.57 6.91
C ASP A 80 12.23 12.21 6.20
N GLU A 81 11.91 11.68 5.02
CA GLU A 81 10.78 12.10 4.21
C GLU A 81 9.99 10.87 3.75
N SER A 82 8.67 11.01 3.65
CA SER A 82 7.79 10.00 3.08
C SER A 82 6.96 10.61 1.94
N TRP A 83 6.96 9.95 0.79
CA TRP A 83 6.37 10.47 -0.44
C TRP A 83 5.17 9.66 -0.92
N CYS A 84 5.14 8.35 -0.65
CA CYS A 84 4.04 7.48 -1.06
C CYS A 84 3.76 6.41 -0.02
N VAL A 85 2.49 6.05 0.14
CA VAL A 85 2.05 4.88 0.90
C VAL A 85 1.06 4.08 0.05
N ARG A 86 1.21 2.76 0.01
CA ARG A 86 0.28 1.84 -0.65
C ARG A 86 -0.02 0.64 0.24
N GLN A 87 -1.26 0.18 0.22
CA GLN A 87 -1.63 -1.06 0.89
C GLN A 87 -1.05 -2.26 0.13
N THR A 88 -0.59 -3.29 0.85
CA THR A 88 -0.08 -4.55 0.32
C THR A 88 -1.12 -5.67 0.43
N SER A 89 -0.92 -6.76 -0.30
CA SER A 89 -1.86 -7.89 -0.42
C SER A 89 -2.13 -8.62 0.90
N ASP A 90 -1.21 -8.53 1.85
CA ASP A 90 -1.33 -9.05 3.22
C ASP A 90 -2.12 -8.11 4.15
N GLY A 91 -2.63 -6.99 3.63
CA GLY A 91 -3.36 -5.96 4.37
C GLY A 91 -2.48 -4.93 5.06
N GLY A 92 -1.15 -5.11 5.04
CA GLY A 92 -0.19 -4.14 5.51
C GLY A 92 0.04 -2.98 4.55
N PHE A 93 1.14 -2.24 4.72
CA PHE A 93 1.46 -1.09 3.89
C PHE A 93 2.93 -1.05 3.51
N VAL A 94 3.23 -0.55 2.31
CA VAL A 94 4.58 -0.16 1.90
C VAL A 94 4.63 1.35 1.74
N ILE A 95 5.70 1.96 2.27
CA ILE A 95 5.95 3.40 2.24
C ILE A 95 7.25 3.65 1.50
N ALA A 96 7.25 4.57 0.53
CA ALA A 96 8.44 5.08 -0.13
C ALA A 96 8.80 6.48 0.37
N GLY A 97 10.09 6.75 0.44
CA GLY A 97 10.62 7.96 1.04
C GLY A 97 12.11 8.16 0.79
N ALA A 98 12.69 9.00 1.64
CA ALA A 98 14.12 9.16 1.77
C ALA A 98 14.53 9.23 3.25
N SER A 99 15.75 8.81 3.55
CA SER A 99 16.42 9.05 4.83
C SER A 99 17.86 9.45 4.55
N ASN A 100 18.32 10.59 5.06
CA ASN A 100 19.66 11.14 4.79
C ASN A 100 20.02 11.20 3.29
N TYR A 101 19.10 11.64 2.44
CA TYR A 101 19.30 11.67 0.97
C TYR A 101 19.59 10.29 0.35
N SER A 102 19.06 9.23 0.97
CA SER A 102 19.06 7.88 0.41
C SER A 102 17.65 7.34 0.30
N GLY A 103 17.34 6.61 -0.78
CA GLY A 103 16.02 6.03 -0.99
C GLY A 103 15.62 5.11 0.17
N LEU A 104 14.36 5.19 0.60
CA LEU A 104 13.84 4.43 1.75
C LEU A 104 12.56 3.69 1.35
N LEU A 105 12.50 2.39 1.66
CA LEU A 105 11.25 1.64 1.73
C LEU A 105 11.00 1.16 3.16
N ILE A 106 9.74 1.27 3.61
CA ILE A 106 9.28 0.73 4.89
C ILE A 106 8.09 -0.18 4.60
N LYS A 107 8.12 -1.40 5.13
CA LYS A 107 6.98 -2.31 5.12
C LYS A 107 6.39 -2.42 6.52
N THR A 108 5.07 -2.39 6.60
CA THR A 108 4.31 -2.54 7.83
C THR A 108 3.30 -3.67 7.75
N ASP A 109 2.87 -4.13 8.92
CA ASP A 109 1.68 -4.96 9.09
C ASP A 109 0.38 -4.12 8.95
N PRO A 110 -0.81 -4.74 9.02
CA PRO A 110 -2.09 -4.01 8.95
C PRO A 110 -2.35 -3.04 10.11
N GLY A 111 -1.68 -3.23 11.25
CA GLY A 111 -1.71 -2.34 12.41
C GLY A 111 -0.75 -1.15 12.31
N GLY A 112 0.02 -1.08 11.23
CA GLY A 112 1.03 -0.06 10.99
C GLY A 112 2.36 -0.35 11.70
N GLU A 113 2.54 -1.49 12.36
CA GLU A 113 3.84 -1.85 12.95
C GLU A 113 4.85 -2.15 11.84
N LYS A 114 6.07 -1.61 11.98
CA LYS A 114 7.14 -1.85 11.01
C LYS A 114 7.57 -3.32 11.04
N GLU A 115 7.42 -3.99 9.92
CA GLU A 115 7.98 -5.32 9.69
C GLU A 115 9.45 -5.21 9.29
N TRP A 116 9.75 -4.38 8.31
CA TRP A 116 11.12 -4.10 7.86
C TRP A 116 11.24 -2.71 7.24
N HIS A 117 12.48 -2.27 7.07
CA HIS A 117 12.83 -1.12 6.24
C HIS A 117 14.15 -1.39 5.54
N GLN A 118 14.37 -0.75 4.40
CA GLN A 118 15.62 -0.81 3.63
C GLN A 118 16.01 0.58 3.15
N ILE A 119 17.32 0.83 3.12
CA ILE A 119 17.93 2.04 2.55
C ILE A 119 18.65 1.66 1.26
N TYR A 120 18.47 2.47 0.22
CA TYR A 120 19.04 2.27 -1.11
C TYR A 120 19.95 3.45 -1.43
N ASP A 121 21.25 3.28 -1.17
CA ASP A 121 22.26 4.36 -1.26
C ASP A 121 22.48 4.87 -2.70
N ASN A 122 22.10 4.08 -3.71
CA ASN A 122 22.18 4.47 -5.12
C ASN A 122 20.99 5.34 -5.58
N SER A 123 20.05 5.65 -4.69
CA SER A 123 18.94 6.56 -4.91
C SER A 123 18.99 7.70 -3.93
N THR A 124 18.61 8.90 -4.35
CA THR A 124 18.48 10.05 -3.45
C THR A 124 17.14 10.05 -2.73
N SER A 125 16.06 9.67 -3.43
CA SER A 125 14.71 9.57 -2.87
C SER A 125 13.83 8.68 -3.75
N LEU A 126 12.93 7.94 -3.11
CA LEU A 126 11.88 7.16 -3.77
C LEU A 126 10.53 7.88 -3.63
N TYR A 127 9.94 8.25 -4.75
CA TYR A 127 8.66 8.96 -4.81
C TYR A 127 7.45 8.03 -4.93
N GLY A 128 7.60 6.90 -5.62
CA GLY A 128 6.52 5.96 -5.88
C GLY A 128 6.95 4.53 -5.54
N VAL A 129 6.01 3.72 -5.06
CA VAL A 129 6.20 2.29 -4.82
C VAL A 129 4.89 1.54 -5.04
N ARG A 130 4.96 0.34 -5.60
CA ARG A 130 3.84 -0.62 -5.67
C ARG A 130 4.34 -2.04 -5.44
N GLN A 131 3.51 -2.86 -4.80
CA GLN A 131 3.77 -4.30 -4.72
C GLN A 131 3.59 -4.92 -6.11
N THR A 132 4.49 -5.82 -6.49
CA THR A 132 4.46 -6.55 -7.75
C THR A 132 3.78 -7.91 -7.60
N SER A 133 3.32 -8.47 -8.71
CA SER A 133 2.55 -9.71 -8.78
C SER A 133 3.30 -10.95 -8.25
N ASP A 134 4.63 -10.90 -8.24
CA ASP A 134 5.53 -11.90 -7.65
C ASP A 134 5.71 -11.75 -6.12
N GLY A 135 5.06 -10.76 -5.50
CA GLY A 135 5.15 -10.48 -4.08
C GLY A 135 6.29 -9.53 -3.68
N GLY A 136 7.10 -9.08 -4.64
CA GLY A 136 8.12 -8.04 -4.45
C GLY A 136 7.58 -6.61 -4.55
N PHE A 137 8.47 -5.66 -4.81
CA PHE A 137 8.11 -4.24 -4.95
C PHE A 137 8.84 -3.58 -6.11
N ILE A 138 8.13 -2.74 -6.85
CA ILE A 138 8.71 -1.81 -7.83
C ILE A 138 8.60 -0.40 -7.28
N ALA A 139 9.70 0.34 -7.28
CA ALA A 139 9.77 1.71 -6.81
C ALA A 139 10.44 2.62 -7.84
N THR A 140 10.09 3.90 -7.78
CA THR A 140 10.61 4.94 -8.66
C THR A 140 10.96 6.18 -7.88
N GLY A 141 12.00 6.86 -8.33
CA GLY A 141 12.39 8.15 -7.81
C GLY A 141 13.48 8.75 -8.67
N TYR A 142 14.51 9.25 -8.00
CA TYR A 142 15.68 9.79 -8.67
C TYR A 142 16.96 9.45 -7.92
N SER A 143 18.06 9.56 -8.65
CA SER A 143 19.42 9.53 -8.15
C SER A 143 20.12 10.80 -8.61
N GLU A 144 20.64 11.56 -7.66
CA GLU A 144 21.50 12.71 -7.92
C GLU A 144 22.88 12.41 -7.34
N CYS A 145 23.91 12.64 -8.14
CA CYS A 145 25.28 12.56 -7.67
C CYS A 145 25.63 13.79 -6.82
N ASP A 146 25.98 13.53 -5.57
CA ASP A 146 26.32 14.61 -4.64
C ASP A 146 27.69 15.22 -4.98
N THR A 147 27.83 16.54 -4.79
CA THR A 147 29.08 17.33 -4.69
C THR A 147 29.80 17.92 -5.92
N LEU A 148 29.28 17.83 -7.16
CA LEU A 148 29.95 18.44 -8.33
C LEU A 148 29.05 19.35 -9.19
N PRO A 149 29.55 20.49 -9.70
CA PRO A 149 28.85 21.27 -10.72
C PRO A 149 28.54 20.41 -11.95
N GLY A 150 27.30 20.47 -12.44
CA GLY A 150 26.84 19.68 -13.58
C GLY A 150 26.35 18.29 -13.22
N CYS A 151 26.06 18.01 -11.95
CA CYS A 151 25.23 16.88 -11.61
C CYS A 151 23.75 17.23 -11.79
N TYR A 152 23.03 16.35 -12.46
CA TYR A 152 21.58 16.44 -12.64
C TYR A 152 20.96 15.14 -12.17
N PRO A 153 19.77 15.17 -11.56
CA PRO A 153 19.08 13.98 -11.13
C PRO A 153 18.72 13.14 -12.37
N ASP A 154 19.02 11.84 -12.28
CA ASP A 154 18.56 10.83 -13.24
C ASP A 154 17.42 10.03 -12.61
N ILE A 155 16.55 9.44 -13.45
CA ILE A 155 15.51 8.54 -12.96
C ILE A 155 16.17 7.35 -12.29
N TYR A 156 15.66 6.97 -11.11
CA TYR A 156 16.01 5.73 -10.44
C TYR A 156 14.80 4.79 -10.39
N LEU A 157 14.95 3.58 -10.94
CA LEU A 157 13.98 2.48 -10.85
C LEU A 157 14.58 1.36 -10.01
N LEU A 158 13.76 0.77 -9.15
CA LEU A 158 14.18 -0.26 -8.23
C LEU A 158 13.15 -1.39 -8.19
N LYS A 159 13.58 -2.61 -8.45
CA LYS A 159 12.81 -3.82 -8.18
C LYS A 159 13.44 -4.59 -7.03
N THR A 160 12.60 -5.01 -6.09
CA THR A 160 12.99 -5.84 -4.96
C THR A 160 12.15 -7.10 -4.87
N ASP A 161 12.65 -8.05 -4.08
CA ASP A 161 11.84 -9.13 -3.55
C ASP A 161 10.90 -8.63 -2.42
N GLY A 162 10.11 -9.53 -1.83
CA GLY A 162 9.15 -9.20 -0.76
C GLY A 162 9.79 -8.78 0.57
N THR A 163 11.11 -8.95 0.72
CA THR A 163 11.89 -8.54 1.91
C THR A 163 12.61 -7.20 1.70
N GLY A 164 12.47 -6.60 0.52
CA GLY A 164 13.18 -5.39 0.12
C GLY A 164 14.61 -5.65 -0.37
N THR A 165 15.00 -6.90 -0.61
CA THR A 165 16.31 -7.18 -1.21
C THR A 165 16.27 -6.81 -2.69
N ILE A 166 17.26 -6.06 -3.16
CA ILE A 166 17.36 -5.61 -4.56
C ILE A 166 17.45 -6.83 -5.49
N GLU A 167 16.53 -6.90 -6.45
CA GLU A 167 16.64 -7.83 -7.58
C GLU A 167 17.34 -7.17 -8.76
N TRP A 168 16.96 -5.93 -9.06
CA TRP A 168 17.65 -5.06 -10.01
C TRP A 168 17.34 -3.59 -9.73
N GLU A 169 18.24 -2.72 -10.18
CA GLU A 169 18.06 -1.27 -10.17
C GLU A 169 18.49 -0.70 -11.52
N GLN A 170 17.92 0.45 -11.89
CA GLN A 170 18.26 1.16 -13.11
C GLN A 170 18.35 2.67 -12.92
N LEU A 171 19.34 3.23 -13.60
CA LEU A 171 19.51 4.67 -13.79
C LEU A 171 19.18 5.01 -15.24
N ASP A 172 18.24 5.91 -15.45
CA ASP A 172 17.83 6.36 -16.79
C ASP A 172 17.71 7.89 -16.83
N GLY A 173 18.52 8.53 -17.66
CA GLY A 173 18.49 9.97 -17.79
C GLY A 173 19.52 10.46 -18.80
N THR A 174 19.78 11.76 -18.77
CA THR A 174 20.67 12.44 -19.70
C THR A 174 21.68 13.31 -18.96
N SER A 175 22.90 13.42 -19.50
CA SER A 175 24.03 14.01 -18.78
C SER A 175 23.91 15.51 -18.41
N GLU A 176 22.87 16.21 -18.87
CA GLU A 176 22.74 17.67 -18.72
C GLU A 176 21.34 18.13 -18.33
N ASN A 177 20.40 17.23 -18.00
CA ASN A 177 19.03 17.60 -17.65
C ASN A 177 18.55 16.87 -16.40
N ASN A 178 17.58 17.48 -15.73
CA ASN A 178 16.91 16.87 -14.61
C ASN A 178 15.84 15.88 -15.10
N ASP A 179 15.94 14.64 -14.64
CA ASP A 179 15.09 13.51 -14.98
C ASP A 179 14.65 12.82 -13.67
N TRP A 180 13.35 12.61 -13.46
CA TRP A 180 12.86 11.89 -12.28
C TRP A 180 11.54 11.18 -12.56
N ALA A 181 11.33 10.04 -11.90
CA ALA A 181 10.08 9.28 -11.97
C ALA A 181 9.23 9.49 -10.71
N ARG A 182 7.92 9.66 -10.88
CA ARG A 182 6.97 9.98 -9.79
C ARG A 182 6.10 8.80 -9.39
N ASP A 183 5.70 7.97 -10.35
CA ASP A 183 4.84 6.81 -10.10
C ASP A 183 5.15 5.69 -11.11
N VAL A 184 4.79 4.47 -10.74
CA VAL A 184 5.05 3.25 -11.49
C VAL A 184 3.89 2.28 -11.36
N ILE A 185 3.58 1.55 -12.43
CA ILE A 185 2.66 0.41 -12.41
C ILE A 185 3.28 -0.82 -13.05
N GLU A 186 2.89 -1.99 -12.57
CA GLU A 186 3.07 -3.25 -13.30
C GLU A 186 1.94 -3.40 -14.32
N THR A 187 2.30 -3.84 -15.52
CA THR A 187 1.39 -4.09 -16.63
C THR A 187 1.08 -5.59 -16.74
N GLN A 188 -0.02 -5.95 -17.39
CA GLN A 188 -0.49 -7.35 -17.47
C GLN A 188 0.52 -8.32 -18.10
N ASP A 189 1.46 -7.81 -18.90
CA ASP A 189 2.57 -8.56 -19.49
C ASP A 189 3.81 -8.67 -18.58
N GLY A 190 3.69 -8.30 -17.29
CA GLY A 190 4.76 -8.40 -16.28
C GLY A 190 5.82 -7.30 -16.38
N ASN A 191 5.58 -6.29 -17.20
CA ASN A 191 6.50 -5.18 -17.47
C ASN A 191 6.09 -3.94 -16.65
N PHE A 192 6.94 -2.91 -16.59
CA PHE A 192 6.69 -1.74 -15.77
C PHE A 192 6.50 -0.48 -16.60
N VAL A 193 5.50 0.33 -16.28
CA VAL A 193 5.32 1.67 -16.87
C VAL A 193 5.52 2.70 -15.78
N ILE A 194 6.36 3.70 -16.06
CA ILE A 194 6.61 4.82 -15.17
C ILE A 194 6.13 6.12 -15.81
N THR A 195 5.88 7.10 -14.96
CA THR A 195 5.62 8.48 -15.36
C THR A 195 6.53 9.44 -14.58
N GLY A 196 6.75 10.63 -15.12
CA GLY A 196 7.54 11.64 -14.43
C GLY A 196 7.89 12.82 -15.32
N THR A 197 9.04 13.40 -15.03
CA THR A 197 9.65 14.49 -15.80
C THR A 197 10.83 13.94 -16.59
N TRP A 198 10.98 14.42 -17.83
CA TRP A 198 12.09 14.10 -18.71
C TRP A 198 12.65 15.35 -19.38
N ASN A 199 13.97 15.39 -19.50
CA ASN A 199 14.75 16.42 -20.20
C ASN A 199 14.41 17.82 -19.71
N ASP A 200 14.37 18.02 -18.39
CA ASP A 200 14.23 19.34 -17.79
C ASP A 200 15.59 20.07 -17.74
N ASP A 201 15.78 21.01 -18.68
CA ASP A 201 16.99 21.85 -18.79
C ASP A 201 16.97 23.09 -17.84
N GLY A 202 16.01 23.13 -16.91
CA GLY A 202 15.74 24.26 -16.02
C GLY A 202 14.81 25.32 -16.60
N TRP A 203 14.51 25.26 -17.90
CA TRP A 203 13.58 26.16 -18.60
C TRP A 203 12.44 25.42 -19.29
N ASN A 204 12.69 24.18 -19.72
CA ASN A 204 11.78 23.36 -20.48
C ASN A 204 11.72 21.93 -19.92
N SER A 205 10.61 21.55 -19.31
CA SER A 205 10.36 20.19 -18.82
C SER A 205 9.30 19.47 -19.66
N LYS A 206 9.47 18.15 -19.83
CA LYS A 206 8.52 17.29 -20.57
C LYS A 206 7.92 16.25 -19.63
N ALA A 207 6.61 16.06 -19.71
CA ALA A 207 5.98 14.90 -19.08
C ALA A 207 6.40 13.65 -19.87
N MET A 208 6.63 12.52 -19.20
CA MET A 208 6.99 11.28 -19.87
C MET A 208 6.15 10.09 -19.46
N LEU A 209 6.06 9.13 -20.38
CA LEU A 209 5.73 7.74 -20.09
C LEU A 209 6.86 6.86 -20.63
N ARG A 210 7.38 5.96 -19.81
CA ARG A 210 8.39 4.99 -20.24
C ARG A 210 8.00 3.60 -19.78
N LYS A 211 8.24 2.59 -20.63
CA LYS A 211 7.98 1.19 -20.31
C LYS A 211 9.29 0.42 -20.27
N TYR A 212 9.48 -0.35 -19.21
CA TYR A 212 10.63 -1.20 -18.95
C TYR A 212 10.18 -2.66 -18.92
N SER A 213 11.07 -3.56 -19.34
CA SER A 213 10.85 -4.99 -19.24
C SER A 213 10.81 -5.42 -17.77
N SER A 214 10.35 -6.64 -17.51
CA SER A 214 10.44 -7.27 -16.18
C SER A 214 11.87 -7.32 -15.60
N ASN A 215 12.88 -7.24 -16.47
CA ASN A 215 14.31 -7.25 -16.11
C ASN A 215 14.93 -5.85 -16.03
N GLY A 216 14.12 -4.79 -16.19
CA GLY A 216 14.58 -3.40 -16.12
C GLY A 216 15.09 -2.81 -17.45
N ASP A 217 14.94 -3.50 -18.59
CA ASP A 217 15.39 -2.96 -19.87
C ASP A 217 14.36 -1.98 -20.45
N LEU A 218 14.78 -0.79 -20.88
CA LEU A 218 13.87 0.15 -21.55
C LEU A 218 13.31 -0.44 -22.85
N MET A 219 11.99 -0.54 -22.94
CA MET A 219 11.27 -1.03 -24.12
C MET A 219 10.85 0.11 -25.04
N TRP A 220 10.27 1.17 -24.46
CA TRP A 220 9.88 2.39 -25.18
C TRP A 220 9.74 3.57 -24.24
N GLY A 221 9.86 4.79 -24.79
CA GLY A 221 9.61 6.04 -24.10
C GLY A 221 8.85 7.02 -24.98
N ASN A 222 7.91 7.75 -24.38
CA ASN A 222 7.16 8.83 -25.01
C ASN A 222 7.25 10.08 -24.14
N THR A 223 7.39 11.24 -24.78
CA THR A 223 7.39 12.54 -24.11
C THR A 223 6.22 13.39 -24.60
N PHE A 224 5.61 14.14 -23.69
CA PHE A 224 4.48 15.00 -23.94
C PHE A 224 4.84 16.42 -23.50
N SER A 225 4.75 17.36 -24.44
CA SER A 225 5.01 18.77 -24.17
C SER A 225 4.04 19.65 -24.96
N SER A 226 3.48 20.63 -24.27
CA SER A 226 2.60 21.66 -24.85
C SER A 226 2.98 23.07 -24.38
N SER A 227 3.93 23.17 -23.44
CA SER A 227 4.40 24.39 -22.80
C SER A 227 5.86 24.21 -22.36
N THR A 228 6.43 25.23 -21.72
CA THR A 228 7.78 25.16 -21.13
C THR A 228 7.82 24.36 -19.83
N ALA A 229 6.69 24.14 -19.16
CA ALA A 229 6.65 23.30 -17.97
C ALA A 229 5.60 22.21 -18.18
N ASN A 230 6.03 20.95 -18.23
CA ASN A 230 5.16 19.78 -18.32
C ASN A 230 5.72 18.68 -17.41
N GLU A 231 4.93 18.28 -16.42
CA GLU A 231 5.27 17.21 -15.48
C GLU A 231 4.10 16.25 -15.37
N ALA A 232 4.39 14.96 -15.19
CA ALA A 232 3.38 13.96 -14.87
C ALA A 232 3.66 13.37 -13.48
N ASN A 233 2.62 13.27 -12.67
CA ASN A 233 2.75 12.97 -11.23
C ASN A 233 2.25 11.58 -10.82
N SER A 234 1.27 11.01 -11.52
CA SER A 234 0.69 9.71 -11.14
C SER A 234 0.11 8.94 -12.33
N LEU A 235 0.03 7.61 -12.19
CA LEU A 235 -0.53 6.64 -13.13
C LEU A 235 -1.81 5.98 -12.60
#